data_AF-Q2N9A2-F1
#
_entry.id   AF-Q2N9A2-F1
#
_cell.length_a   1.000
_cell.length_b   1.000
_cell.length_c   1.000
_cell.angle_alpha   90.00
_cell.angle_beta   90.00
_cell.angle_gamma   90.00
#
_symmetry.space_group_name_H-M   'P 1'
#
loop_
_entity.id
_entity.type
_entity.pdbx_description
1 polymer ?
#
loop_
_entity_poly.entity_id
_entity_poly.type
_entity_poly.pdbx_seq_one_letter_code
_entity_poly.pdbx_strand_id
1 'polypeptide(L)'
;MLDPPSLPTRKIARQATSAVAHIAPPPAPDDPLLAFEPVPHVAPRSNSITPDLQRAFIATLAATGIVTQAAKSIGKSMEALYKLRQRPGAEGFRAAWEAALERGVQRLEDCALERALQGTPTPIVSGGEILGYWDKPDNVMLRFLLQHRLSGKYGVQQLGPGHPVYDSIRAEVLEEIAAAEREAAALEKRIERRVEAARAETREATLRECEAAATGDDGDETEAERTRWRETYRGHYPDLDDEIIEEMVERMVSD
;
A
#
# COMPACT_ATOMS: atom_id res chain seq x y z
N MET A 1 14.27 -5.77 -39.22
CA MET A 1 15.39 -4.96 -38.72
C MET A 1 14.83 -3.57 -38.48
N LEU A 2 14.53 -3.21 -37.24
CA LEU A 2 14.06 -1.86 -36.89
C LEU A 2 15.30 -0.96 -36.82
N ASP A 3 15.23 0.23 -37.41
CA ASP A 3 16.31 1.21 -37.28
C ASP A 3 16.48 1.57 -35.80
N PRO A 4 17.72 1.62 -35.29
CA PRO A 4 17.98 2.03 -33.91
C PRO A 4 17.46 3.45 -33.66
N PRO A 5 17.09 3.79 -32.41
CA PRO A 5 16.72 5.16 -32.07
C PRO A 5 17.81 6.10 -32.56
N SER A 6 17.43 7.16 -33.30
CA SER A 6 18.37 8.01 -34.01
C SER A 6 19.42 8.57 -33.04
N LEU A 7 20.62 8.00 -33.08
CA LEU A 7 21.76 8.57 -32.38
C LEU A 7 22.16 9.85 -33.11
N PRO A 8 22.60 10.90 -32.39
CA PRO A 8 23.02 12.14 -33.02
C PRO A 8 24.19 11.85 -33.98
N THR A 9 23.92 11.95 -35.28
CA THR A 9 24.86 11.64 -36.38
C THR A 9 25.91 12.73 -36.62
N ARG A 10 25.91 13.80 -35.82
CA ARG A 10 26.80 14.95 -35.99
C ARG A 10 28.13 14.72 -35.28
N LYS A 11 29.22 14.99 -35.99
CA LYS A 11 30.62 14.84 -35.54
C LYS A 11 31.00 15.73 -34.34
N ILE A 12 30.21 16.76 -34.01
CA ILE A 12 30.52 17.74 -32.97
C ILE A 12 29.35 17.83 -31.98
N ALA A 13 29.59 17.46 -30.72
CA ALA A 13 28.57 17.37 -29.67
C ALA A 13 27.77 18.68 -29.47
N ARG A 14 28.41 19.85 -29.56
CA ARG A 14 27.74 21.16 -29.41
C ARG A 14 26.77 21.52 -30.55
N GLN A 15 26.81 20.79 -31.66
CA GLN A 15 25.92 20.99 -32.82
C GLN A 15 24.79 19.95 -32.87
N ALA A 16 24.72 19.04 -31.90
CA ALA A 16 23.53 18.25 -31.68
C ALA A 16 22.42 19.20 -31.19
N THR A 17 21.33 19.29 -31.94
CA THR A 17 20.13 20.00 -31.47
C THR A 17 19.70 19.34 -30.15
N SER A 18 19.49 20.14 -29.11
CA SER A 18 19.21 19.76 -27.71
C SER A 18 18.09 18.72 -27.51
N ALA A 19 17.25 18.50 -28.52
CA ALA A 19 16.15 17.53 -28.50
C ALA A 19 16.55 16.07 -28.16
N VAL A 20 17.83 15.68 -28.35
CA VAL A 20 18.31 14.30 -28.11
C VAL A 20 19.33 14.23 -26.95
N ALA A 21 19.81 15.36 -26.44
CA ALA A 21 20.85 15.40 -25.41
C ALA A 21 20.40 14.84 -24.05
N HIS A 22 19.09 14.78 -23.81
CA HIS A 22 18.47 14.32 -22.57
C HIS A 22 17.71 13.00 -22.75
N ILE A 23 18.21 12.08 -23.57
CA ILE A 23 17.67 10.71 -23.64
C ILE A 23 18.65 9.83 -22.88
N ALA A 24 18.20 9.19 -21.80
CA ALA A 24 19.01 8.16 -21.14
C ALA A 24 19.27 7.01 -22.14
N PRO A 25 20.40 6.31 -22.05
CA PRO A 25 20.60 5.13 -22.89
C PRO A 25 19.40 4.18 -22.69
N PRO A 26 18.81 3.66 -23.78
CA PRO A 26 17.72 2.70 -23.65
C PRO A 26 18.19 1.50 -22.84
N PRO A 27 17.27 0.83 -22.11
CA PRO A 27 17.59 -0.37 -21.37
C PRO A 27 18.25 -1.40 -22.29
N ALA A 28 19.19 -2.18 -21.75
CA ALA A 28 19.86 -3.23 -22.50
C ALA A 28 18.83 -4.22 -23.07
N PRO A 29 19.13 -4.89 -24.21
CA PRO A 29 18.20 -5.85 -24.79
C PRO A 29 17.74 -6.96 -23.84
N ASP A 30 18.61 -7.36 -22.90
CA ASP A 30 18.35 -8.40 -21.89
C ASP A 30 17.77 -7.84 -20.58
N ASP A 31 17.36 -6.57 -20.54
CA ASP A 31 16.75 -5.95 -19.36
C ASP A 31 15.41 -6.66 -19.05
N PRO A 32 15.16 -7.06 -17.78
CA PRO A 32 13.90 -7.66 -17.36
C PRO A 32 12.65 -6.85 -17.76
N LEU A 33 12.77 -5.53 -17.90
CA LEU A 33 11.71 -4.65 -18.38
C LEU A 33 11.20 -5.02 -19.77
N LEU A 34 12.06 -5.56 -20.64
CA LEU A 34 11.74 -5.93 -22.01
C LEU A 34 11.31 -7.40 -22.17
N ALA A 35 11.42 -8.19 -21.11
CA ALA A 35 11.11 -9.62 -21.08
C ALA A 35 9.60 -9.94 -20.88
N PHE A 36 8.71 -8.96 -21.04
CA PHE A 36 7.27 -9.17 -20.91
C PHE A 36 6.69 -9.96 -22.09
N GLU A 37 5.58 -10.67 -21.84
CA GLU A 37 4.80 -11.32 -22.89
C GLU A 37 4.06 -10.26 -23.73
N PRO A 38 4.43 -10.08 -25.02
CA PRO A 38 3.82 -9.05 -25.86
C PRO A 38 2.42 -9.45 -26.31
N VAL A 39 1.58 -8.46 -26.58
CA VAL A 39 0.22 -8.72 -27.05
C VAL A 39 0.26 -9.44 -28.39
N PRO A 40 -0.33 -10.65 -28.51
CA PRO A 40 -0.29 -11.42 -29.74
C PRO A 40 -1.16 -10.76 -30.82
N HIS A 41 -0.64 -10.75 -32.05
CA HIS A 41 -1.39 -10.36 -33.23
C HIS A 41 -1.65 -11.60 -34.09
N VAL A 42 -2.91 -12.07 -34.12
CA VAL A 42 -3.33 -13.28 -34.86
C VAL A 42 -3.09 -13.14 -36.37
N ALA A 43 -3.23 -11.93 -36.93
CA ALA A 43 -2.93 -11.61 -38.32
C ALA A 43 -2.27 -10.22 -38.41
N PRO A 44 -0.93 -10.14 -38.28
CA PRO A 44 -0.24 -8.86 -38.32
C PRO A 44 -0.30 -8.25 -39.72
N ARG A 45 -0.65 -6.97 -39.78
CA ARG A 45 -0.62 -6.11 -40.98
C ARG A 45 0.54 -5.12 -40.88
N SER A 46 0.84 -4.42 -41.97
CA SER A 46 1.89 -3.39 -41.99
C SER A 46 1.73 -2.31 -40.89
N ASN A 47 0.50 -2.02 -40.47
CA ASN A 47 0.21 -1.07 -39.39
C ASN A 47 0.14 -1.69 -37.99
N SER A 48 0.35 -3.00 -37.83
CA SER A 48 0.29 -3.67 -36.51
C SER A 48 1.45 -3.26 -35.60
N ILE A 49 1.24 -3.36 -34.29
CA ILE A 49 2.25 -3.09 -33.27
C ILE A 49 2.83 -4.43 -32.87
N THR A 50 3.75 -4.92 -33.69
CA THR A 50 4.41 -6.22 -33.49
C THR A 50 5.14 -6.28 -32.15
N PRO A 51 5.43 -7.49 -31.62
CA PRO A 51 6.19 -7.68 -30.39
C PRO A 51 7.46 -6.81 -30.30
N ASP A 52 8.22 -6.71 -31.39
CA ASP A 52 9.44 -5.90 -31.44
C ASP A 52 9.15 -4.40 -31.29
N LEU A 53 8.07 -3.91 -31.90
CA LEU A 53 7.62 -2.52 -31.74
C LEU A 53 7.13 -2.25 -30.32
N GLN A 54 6.49 -3.22 -29.66
CA GLN A 54 6.09 -3.09 -28.25
C GLN A 54 7.32 -2.96 -27.36
N ARG A 55 8.34 -3.82 -27.54
CA ARG A 55 9.61 -3.73 -26.79
C ARG A 55 10.36 -2.43 -27.06
N ALA A 56 10.47 -2.01 -28.33
CA ALA A 56 11.10 -0.75 -28.70
C ALA A 56 10.38 0.48 -28.11
N PHE A 57 9.05 0.43 -28.05
CA PHE A 57 8.25 1.44 -27.38
C PHE A 57 8.56 1.51 -25.89
N ILE A 58 8.54 0.37 -25.18
CA ILE A 58 8.85 0.30 -23.74
C ILE A 58 10.28 0.78 -23.45
N ALA A 59 11.25 0.37 -24.26
CA ALA A 59 12.64 0.82 -24.11
C ALA A 59 12.77 2.34 -24.25
N THR A 60 12.12 2.93 -25.27
CA THR A 60 12.14 4.38 -25.48
C THR A 60 11.35 5.12 -24.39
N LEU A 61 10.26 4.54 -23.92
CA LEU A 61 9.48 5.09 -22.81
C LEU A 61 10.30 5.11 -21.52
N ALA A 62 11.05 4.06 -21.21
CA ALA A 62 11.94 4.03 -20.05
C ALA A 62 13.10 5.03 -20.18
N ALA A 63 13.62 5.21 -21.38
CA ALA A 63 14.69 6.16 -21.66
C ALA A 63 14.27 7.64 -21.54
N THR A 64 13.00 7.94 -21.81
CA THR A 64 12.51 9.33 -21.97
C THR A 64 11.44 9.75 -20.97
N GLY A 65 10.62 8.81 -20.49
CA GLY A 65 9.39 9.09 -19.73
C GLY A 65 8.26 9.72 -20.55
N ILE A 66 8.45 9.95 -21.86
CA ILE A 66 7.53 10.72 -22.70
C ILE A 66 6.83 9.80 -23.71
N VAL A 67 5.55 9.52 -23.47
CA VAL A 67 4.72 8.63 -24.31
C VAL A 67 4.64 9.10 -25.76
N THR A 68 4.51 10.41 -26.00
CA THR A 68 4.43 10.97 -27.36
C THR A 68 5.71 10.71 -28.16
N GLN A 69 6.87 10.84 -27.51
CA GLN A 69 8.17 10.61 -28.12
C GLN A 69 8.41 9.13 -28.39
N ALA A 70 8.09 8.27 -27.41
CA ALA A 70 8.16 6.82 -27.58
C ALA A 70 7.25 6.33 -28.73
N ALA A 71 6.01 6.84 -28.83
CA ALA A 71 5.09 6.50 -29.91
C ALA A 71 5.63 6.93 -31.30
N LYS A 72 6.16 8.15 -31.39
CA LYS A 72 6.81 8.65 -32.61
C LYS A 72 8.00 7.81 -33.03
N SER A 73 8.82 7.36 -32.07
CA SER A 73 10.02 6.55 -32.36
C SER A 73 9.72 5.23 -33.07
N ILE A 74 8.54 4.63 -32.80
CA ILE A 74 8.09 3.40 -33.44
C ILE A 74 7.10 3.64 -34.60
N GLY A 75 6.89 4.90 -34.98
CA GLY A 75 5.98 5.29 -36.07
C GLY A 75 4.51 4.98 -35.81
N LYS A 76 4.05 4.99 -34.55
CA LYS A 76 2.65 4.71 -34.17
C LYS A 76 1.99 5.90 -33.50
N SER A 77 0.65 5.96 -33.57
CA SER A 77 -0.12 6.94 -32.81
C SER A 77 -0.26 6.50 -31.36
N MET A 78 -0.35 7.48 -30.45
CA MET A 78 -0.64 7.22 -29.03
C MET A 78 -1.97 6.49 -28.86
N GLU A 79 -2.97 6.83 -29.66
CA GLU A 79 -4.29 6.21 -29.59
C GLU A 79 -4.22 4.70 -29.88
N ALA A 80 -3.41 4.27 -30.86
CA ALA A 80 -3.23 2.86 -31.15
C ALA A 80 -2.55 2.11 -30.00
N LEU A 81 -1.61 2.74 -29.31
CA LEU A 81 -0.92 2.19 -28.14
C LEU A 81 -1.84 2.08 -26.92
N TYR A 82 -2.68 3.09 -26.67
CA TYR A 82 -3.70 3.00 -25.61
C TYR A 82 -4.75 1.92 -25.90
N LYS A 83 -5.18 1.79 -27.16
CA LYS A 83 -6.05 0.68 -27.58
C LYS A 83 -5.38 -0.68 -27.37
N LEU A 84 -4.09 -0.81 -27.67
CA LEU A 84 -3.32 -2.04 -27.43
C LEU A 84 -3.27 -2.38 -25.94
N ARG A 85 -3.03 -1.38 -25.08
CA ARG A 85 -2.95 -1.53 -23.62
C ARG A 85 -4.26 -2.03 -23.00
N GLN A 86 -5.40 -1.76 -23.62
CA GLN A 86 -6.73 -2.17 -23.14
C GLN A 86 -7.17 -3.57 -23.65
N ARG A 87 -6.37 -4.23 -24.50
CA ARG A 87 -6.75 -5.52 -25.06
C ARG A 87 -6.63 -6.66 -24.03
N PRO A 88 -7.48 -7.70 -24.13
CA PRO A 88 -7.24 -8.96 -23.42
C PRO A 88 -5.87 -9.54 -23.78
N GLY A 89 -5.12 -10.02 -22.79
CA GLY A 89 -3.75 -10.52 -22.97
C GLY A 89 -2.66 -9.45 -23.01
N ALA A 90 -2.99 -8.20 -22.64
CA ALA A 90 -2.04 -7.09 -22.55
C ALA A 90 -1.50 -6.86 -21.13
N GLU A 91 -1.64 -7.82 -20.20
CA GLU A 91 -1.17 -7.65 -18.83
C GLU A 91 0.35 -7.40 -18.78
N GLY A 92 1.13 -8.17 -19.53
CA GLY A 92 2.59 -8.02 -19.62
C GLY A 92 2.99 -6.65 -20.16
N PHE A 93 2.38 -6.23 -21.28
CA PHE A 93 2.64 -4.91 -21.87
C PHE A 93 2.25 -3.76 -20.93
N ARG A 94 1.12 -3.87 -20.21
CA ARG A 94 0.68 -2.86 -19.24
C ARG A 94 1.63 -2.75 -18.05
N ALA A 95 2.10 -3.89 -17.51
CA ALA A 95 3.06 -3.90 -16.42
C ALA A 95 4.40 -3.28 -16.85
N ALA A 96 4.91 -3.65 -18.02
CA ALA A 96 6.13 -3.08 -18.58
C ALA A 96 5.99 -1.57 -18.85
N TRP A 97 4.81 -1.12 -19.30
CA TRP A 97 4.53 0.30 -19.51
C TRP A 97 4.64 1.10 -18.22
N GLU A 98 4.00 0.64 -17.13
CA GLU A 98 4.06 1.33 -15.84
C GLU A 98 5.48 1.34 -15.27
N ALA A 99 6.20 0.21 -15.34
CA ALA A 99 7.59 0.13 -14.91
C ALA A 99 8.52 1.05 -15.73
N ALA A 100 8.25 1.21 -17.04
CA ALA A 100 8.97 2.15 -17.88
C ALA A 100 8.68 3.61 -17.49
N LEU A 101 7.43 3.94 -17.15
CA LEU A 101 7.08 5.28 -16.65
C LEU A 101 7.79 5.58 -15.33
N GLU A 102 7.83 4.63 -14.40
CA GLU A 102 8.53 4.79 -13.11
C GLU A 102 10.02 5.10 -13.31
N ARG A 103 10.69 4.39 -14.23
CA ARG A 103 12.08 4.70 -14.63
C ARG A 103 12.20 6.08 -15.28
N GLY A 104 11.21 6.49 -16.06
CA GLY A 104 11.13 7.82 -16.66
C GLY A 104 10.93 8.96 -15.66
N VAL A 105 10.20 8.72 -14.55
CA VAL A 105 9.90 9.73 -13.53
C VAL A 105 11.16 10.27 -12.86
N GLN A 106 12.18 9.44 -12.64
CA GLN A 106 13.47 9.89 -12.10
C GLN A 106 14.10 11.00 -12.96
N ARG A 107 13.87 10.98 -14.29
CA ARG A 107 14.35 12.02 -15.22
C ARG A 107 13.48 13.27 -15.23
N LEU A 108 12.20 13.14 -14.90
CA LEU A 108 11.30 14.29 -14.82
C LEU A 108 11.85 15.31 -13.83
N GLU A 109 12.43 14.86 -12.72
CA GLU A 109 13.01 15.73 -11.71
C GLU A 109 14.25 16.48 -12.22
N ASP A 110 15.16 15.80 -12.94
CA ASP A 110 16.34 16.44 -13.54
C ASP A 110 15.94 17.47 -14.60
N CYS A 111 15.00 17.11 -15.48
CA CYS A 111 14.44 18.02 -16.49
C CYS A 111 13.70 19.19 -15.84
N ALA A 112 12.96 18.97 -14.75
CA ALA A 112 12.26 20.01 -14.02
C ALA A 112 13.26 20.97 -13.35
N LEU A 113 14.35 20.45 -12.78
CA LEU A 113 15.41 21.25 -12.18
C LEU A 113 16.13 22.10 -13.22
N GLU A 114 16.53 21.49 -14.34
CA GLU A 114 17.15 22.20 -15.46
C GLU A 114 16.24 23.30 -15.96
N ARG A 115 14.95 23.01 -16.15
CA ARG A 115 13.96 23.98 -16.61
C ARG A 115 13.64 25.07 -15.60
N ALA A 116 13.63 24.75 -14.32
CA ALA A 116 13.47 25.74 -13.26
C ALA A 116 14.63 26.75 -13.27
N LEU A 117 15.85 26.28 -13.51
CA LEU A 117 17.06 27.10 -13.52
C LEU A 117 17.26 27.87 -14.83
N GLN A 118 17.18 27.17 -15.98
CA GLN A 118 17.41 27.75 -17.30
C GLN A 118 16.20 28.53 -17.80
N GLY A 119 14.99 28.10 -17.43
CA GLY A 119 13.76 28.76 -17.82
C GLY A 119 13.14 28.29 -19.13
N THR A 120 12.20 29.09 -19.62
CA THR A 120 11.45 28.83 -20.85
C THR A 120 11.75 29.87 -21.91
N PRO A 121 12.09 29.45 -23.14
CA PRO A 121 12.13 30.35 -24.28
C PRO A 121 10.78 31.05 -24.45
N THR A 122 10.73 32.32 -24.04
CA THR A 122 9.53 33.14 -24.03
C THR A 122 9.71 34.22 -25.09
N PRO A 123 8.81 34.30 -26.10
CA PRO A 123 8.94 35.29 -27.15
C PRO A 123 8.72 36.71 -26.60
N ILE A 124 9.58 37.63 -26.99
CA ILE A 124 9.40 39.06 -26.79
C ILE A 124 8.63 39.58 -27.99
N VAL A 125 7.37 39.95 -27.78
CA VAL A 125 6.48 40.44 -28.86
C VAL A 125 6.22 41.92 -28.69
N SER A 126 6.34 42.69 -29.77
CA SER A 126 5.94 44.10 -29.83
C SER A 126 5.35 44.41 -31.21
N GLY A 127 4.24 45.13 -31.24
CA GLY A 127 3.57 45.49 -32.50
C GLY A 127 3.08 44.29 -33.34
N GLY A 128 2.93 43.11 -32.74
CA GLY A 128 2.56 41.88 -33.45
C GLY A 128 3.73 41.09 -34.04
N GLU A 129 4.97 41.58 -33.89
CA GLU A 129 6.18 40.90 -34.37
C GLU A 129 7.00 40.33 -33.20
N ILE A 130 7.64 39.19 -33.43
CA ILE A 130 8.58 38.58 -32.48
C ILE A 130 9.93 39.28 -32.64
N LEU A 131 10.31 40.05 -31.62
CA LEU A 131 11.57 40.78 -31.56
C LEU A 131 12.74 39.90 -31.08
N GLY A 132 12.45 38.79 -30.40
CA GLY A 132 13.45 37.87 -29.87
C GLY A 132 12.87 36.88 -28.87
N TYR A 133 13.76 36.18 -28.18
CA TYR A 133 13.40 35.24 -27.12
C TYR A 133 14.24 35.54 -25.89
N TRP A 134 13.64 35.37 -24.72
CA TRP A 134 14.38 35.31 -23.47
C TRP A 134 13.97 34.07 -22.68
N ASP A 135 14.94 33.46 -22.01
CA ASP A 135 14.67 32.29 -21.19
C ASP A 135 14.28 32.74 -19.79
N LYS A 136 12.97 32.72 -19.50
CA LYS A 136 12.44 33.12 -18.18
C LYS A 136 12.57 31.95 -17.20
N PRO A 137 13.36 32.05 -16.12
CA PRO A 137 13.40 31.02 -15.08
C PRO A 137 12.00 30.76 -14.50
N ASP A 138 11.67 29.50 -14.28
CA ASP A 138 10.38 29.11 -13.70
C ASP A 138 10.48 29.12 -12.17
N ASN A 139 10.22 30.29 -11.58
CA ASN A 139 10.30 30.49 -10.13
C ASN A 139 9.27 29.65 -9.36
N VAL A 140 8.13 29.28 -9.99
CA VAL A 140 7.12 28.43 -9.36
C VAL A 140 7.67 27.01 -9.26
N MET A 141 8.21 26.49 -10.35
CA MET A 141 8.84 25.17 -10.36
C MET A 141 10.08 25.11 -9.46
N LEU A 142 10.88 26.18 -9.43
CA LEU A 142 12.02 26.30 -8.51
C LEU A 142 11.56 26.22 -7.05
N ARG A 143 10.52 26.99 -6.68
CA ARG A 143 9.96 26.95 -5.32
C ARG A 143 9.42 25.57 -4.97
N PHE A 144 8.68 24.94 -5.88
CA PHE A 144 8.14 23.59 -5.69
C PHE A 144 9.26 22.56 -5.44
N LEU A 145 10.30 22.57 -6.28
CA LEU A 145 11.45 21.68 -6.13
C LEU A 145 12.19 21.90 -4.81
N LEU A 146 12.40 23.15 -4.40
CA LEU A 146 13.03 23.47 -3.11
C LEU A 146 12.18 22.99 -1.93
N GLN A 147 10.86 23.16 -1.98
CA GLN A 147 9.94 22.70 -0.92
C GLN A 147 9.94 21.17 -0.77
N HIS A 148 10.05 20.42 -1.87
CA HIS A 148 10.04 18.96 -1.85
C HIS A 148 11.42 18.33 -1.60
N ARG A 149 12.48 18.76 -2.29
CA ARG A 149 13.83 18.18 -2.17
C ARG A 149 14.57 18.64 -0.92
N LEU A 150 14.32 19.87 -0.48
CA LEU A 150 14.92 20.49 0.70
C LEU A 150 13.83 20.80 1.73
N SER A 151 12.90 19.86 1.93
CA SER A 151 11.75 20.00 2.82
C SER A 151 12.15 20.34 4.26
N GLY A 152 13.28 19.84 4.76
CA GLY A 152 13.82 20.22 6.06
C GLY A 152 14.21 21.71 6.18
N LYS A 153 14.43 22.42 5.06
CA LYS A 153 14.76 23.86 5.04
C LYS A 153 13.60 24.72 4.54
N TYR A 154 12.89 24.28 3.51
CA TYR A 154 11.85 25.05 2.82
C TYR A 154 10.45 24.43 2.88
N GLY A 155 10.31 23.23 3.42
CA GLY A 155 9.03 22.57 3.62
C GLY A 155 8.19 23.24 4.71
N VAL A 156 7.00 22.69 4.98
CA VAL A 156 6.09 23.21 6.00
C VAL A 156 6.66 22.92 7.39
N GLN A 157 7.50 23.81 7.89
CA GLN A 157 8.23 23.63 9.15
C GLN A 157 7.37 23.92 10.41
N GLN A 158 6.11 24.34 10.24
CA GLN A 158 5.22 24.70 11.33
C GLN A 158 3.84 24.04 11.19
N LEU A 159 3.83 22.73 10.92
CA LEU A 159 2.61 21.95 11.05
C LEU A 159 2.40 21.65 12.54
N GLY A 160 1.61 22.47 13.22
CA GLY A 160 1.35 22.36 14.65
C GLY A 160 -0.07 22.78 15.02
N PRO A 161 -0.42 22.70 16.32
CA PRO A 161 -1.76 23.03 16.82
C PRO A 161 -2.22 24.42 16.34
N GLY A 162 -3.44 24.48 15.79
CA GLY A 162 -4.02 25.71 15.23
C GLY A 162 -3.79 25.89 13.73
N HIS A 163 -2.99 25.04 13.08
CA HIS A 163 -2.92 25.00 11.62
C HIS A 163 -4.06 24.13 11.07
N PRO A 164 -4.87 24.59 10.10
CA PRO A 164 -6.05 23.85 9.61
C PRO A 164 -5.77 22.41 9.19
N VAL A 165 -4.63 22.18 8.50
CA VAL A 165 -4.20 20.83 8.09
C VAL A 165 -3.79 19.96 9.28
N TYR A 166 -3.17 20.54 10.30
CA TYR A 166 -2.79 19.79 11.51
C TYR A 166 -4.03 19.39 12.29
N ASP A 167 -4.97 20.32 12.46
CA ASP A 167 -6.19 20.09 13.24
C ASP A 167 -7.11 19.07 12.56
N SER A 168 -7.19 19.06 11.22
CA SER A 168 -7.96 18.05 10.49
C SER A 168 -7.35 16.65 10.62
N ILE A 169 -6.03 16.53 10.43
CA ILE A 169 -5.33 15.24 10.59
C ILE A 169 -5.46 14.77 12.04
N ARG A 170 -5.30 15.67 13.01
CA ARG A 170 -5.44 15.34 14.43
C ARG A 170 -6.85 14.87 14.77
N ALA A 171 -7.89 15.48 14.21
CA ALA A 171 -9.27 15.06 14.42
C ALA A 171 -9.52 13.65 13.88
N GLU A 172 -9.09 13.37 12.65
CA GLU A 172 -9.20 12.05 12.01
C GLU A 172 -8.50 10.96 12.82
N VAL A 173 -7.24 11.19 13.23
CA VAL A 173 -6.48 10.25 14.05
C VAL A 173 -7.14 10.01 15.42
N LEU A 174 -7.69 11.06 16.04
CA LEU A 174 -8.39 10.90 17.32
C LEU A 174 -9.69 10.10 17.18
N GLU A 175 -10.42 10.27 16.07
CA GLU A 175 -11.61 9.47 15.78
C GLU A 175 -11.25 8.00 15.54
N GLU A 176 -10.16 7.72 14.81
CA GLU A 176 -9.65 6.36 14.61
C GLU A 176 -9.27 5.70 15.94
N ILE A 177 -8.54 6.41 16.81
CA ILE A 177 -8.18 5.91 18.15
C ILE A 177 -9.44 5.64 18.98
N ALA A 178 -10.39 6.58 19.01
CA ALA A 178 -11.63 6.41 19.76
C ALA A 178 -12.53 5.29 19.19
N ALA A 179 -12.47 5.01 17.87
CA ALA A 179 -13.12 3.86 17.27
C ALA A 179 -12.45 2.56 17.72
N ALA A 180 -11.11 2.48 17.66
CA ALA A 180 -10.35 1.32 18.11
C ALA A 180 -10.59 1.02 19.61
N GLU A 181 -10.65 2.05 20.47
CA GLU A 181 -10.96 1.90 21.89
C GLU A 181 -12.37 1.35 22.12
N ARG A 182 -13.37 1.81 21.36
CA ARG A 182 -14.75 1.29 21.44
C ARG A 182 -14.83 -0.17 21.01
N GLU A 183 -14.12 -0.55 19.95
CA GLU A 183 -14.04 -1.93 19.49
C GLU A 183 -13.34 -2.83 20.51
N ALA A 184 -12.22 -2.36 21.09
CA ALA A 184 -11.51 -3.07 22.14
C ALA A 184 -12.41 -3.30 23.37
N ALA A 185 -13.11 -2.27 23.84
CA ALA A 185 -14.06 -2.39 24.96
C ALA A 185 -15.24 -3.33 24.65
N ALA A 186 -15.74 -3.33 23.41
CA ALA A 186 -16.77 -4.26 22.99
C ALA A 186 -16.28 -5.71 22.95
N LEU A 187 -15.02 -5.92 22.51
CA LEU A 187 -14.37 -7.22 22.50
C LEU A 187 -14.14 -7.73 23.92
N GLU A 188 -13.66 -6.88 24.83
CA GLU A 188 -13.46 -7.20 26.24
C GLU A 188 -14.76 -7.67 26.89
N LYS A 189 -15.86 -6.90 26.75
CA LYS A 189 -17.20 -7.31 27.21
C LYS A 189 -17.69 -8.62 26.60
N ARG A 190 -17.25 -8.96 25.38
CA ARG A 190 -17.60 -10.23 24.74
C ARG A 190 -16.79 -11.38 25.34
N ILE A 191 -15.52 -11.16 25.63
CA ILE A 191 -14.64 -12.13 26.30
C ILE A 191 -15.17 -12.40 27.72
N GLU A 192 -15.48 -11.36 28.49
CA GLU A 192 -16.01 -11.47 29.85
C GLU A 192 -17.29 -12.31 29.88
N ARG A 193 -18.26 -12.03 29.00
CA ARG A 193 -19.48 -12.83 28.87
C ARG A 193 -19.21 -14.30 28.53
N ARG A 194 -18.20 -14.58 27.70
CA ARG A 194 -17.79 -15.95 27.35
C ARG A 194 -17.13 -16.67 28.53
N VAL A 195 -16.30 -15.97 29.29
CA VAL A 195 -15.67 -16.51 30.51
C VAL A 195 -16.73 -16.83 31.56
N GLU A 196 -17.69 -15.93 31.79
CA GLU A 196 -18.78 -16.17 32.75
C GLU A 196 -19.68 -17.33 32.32
N ALA A 197 -20.02 -17.44 31.03
CA ALA A 197 -20.76 -18.58 30.50
C ALA A 197 -19.99 -19.90 30.73
N ALA A 198 -18.70 -19.95 30.41
CA ALA A 198 -17.87 -21.14 30.64
C ALA A 198 -17.79 -21.51 32.14
N ARG A 199 -17.68 -20.51 33.02
CA ARG A 199 -17.74 -20.72 34.48
C ARG A 199 -19.08 -21.26 34.94
N ALA A 200 -20.19 -20.79 34.36
CA ALA A 200 -21.54 -21.29 34.67
C ALA A 200 -21.72 -22.74 34.18
N GLU A 201 -21.29 -23.05 32.96
CA GLU A 201 -21.31 -24.42 32.41
C GLU A 201 -20.49 -25.39 33.28
N THR A 202 -19.32 -24.97 33.75
CA THR A 202 -18.48 -25.78 34.66
C THR A 202 -19.18 -26.00 36.01
N ARG A 203 -19.83 -24.97 36.57
CA ARG A 203 -20.63 -25.07 37.80
C ARG A 203 -21.81 -26.03 37.64
N GLU A 204 -22.52 -25.98 36.51
CA GLU A 204 -23.61 -26.92 36.24
C GLU A 204 -23.12 -28.36 36.05
N ALA A 205 -21.99 -28.56 35.38
CA ALA A 205 -21.41 -29.89 35.18
C ALA A 205 -21.00 -30.52 36.51
N THR A 206 -20.31 -29.76 37.37
CA THR A 206 -19.91 -30.22 38.72
C THR A 206 -21.10 -30.54 39.60
N LEU A 207 -22.18 -29.73 39.57
CA LEU A 207 -23.42 -30.04 40.28
C LEU A 207 -24.05 -31.36 39.79
N ARG A 208 -24.15 -31.57 38.47
CA ARG A 208 -24.67 -32.82 37.90
C ARG A 208 -23.83 -34.04 38.29
N GLU A 209 -22.51 -33.90 38.36
CA GLU A 209 -21.61 -34.97 38.83
C GLU A 209 -21.84 -35.29 40.32
N CYS A 210 -22.05 -34.27 41.17
CA CYS A 210 -22.37 -34.47 42.58
C CYS A 210 -23.74 -35.14 42.79
N GLU A 211 -24.77 -34.69 42.05
CA GLU A 211 -26.11 -35.30 42.08
C GLU A 211 -26.06 -36.77 41.64
N ALA A 212 -25.32 -37.08 40.57
CA ALA A 212 -25.15 -38.45 40.09
C ALA A 212 -24.39 -39.35 41.09
N ALA A 213 -23.45 -38.79 41.86
CA ALA A 213 -22.77 -39.51 42.94
C ALA A 213 -23.71 -39.78 44.13
N ALA A 214 -24.60 -38.85 44.46
CA ALA A 214 -25.57 -39.00 45.55
C ALA A 214 -26.71 -39.99 45.24
N THR A 215 -26.97 -40.31 43.96
CA THR A 215 -28.02 -41.29 43.58
C THR A 215 -27.55 -42.76 43.66
N GLY A 216 -26.34 -43.01 44.16
CA GLY A 216 -25.77 -44.34 44.34
C GLY A 216 -25.92 -44.87 45.77
N ASP A 217 -26.99 -45.65 45.98
CA ASP A 217 -27.14 -46.73 46.96
C ASP A 217 -26.94 -46.41 48.47
N ASP A 218 -28.07 -46.37 49.18
CA ASP A 218 -28.20 -46.31 50.63
C ASP A 218 -27.51 -47.49 51.34
N GLY A 219 -26.70 -47.16 52.36
CA GLY A 219 -26.78 -47.87 53.63
C GLY A 219 -25.53 -48.56 54.17
N ASP A 220 -24.36 -47.89 54.19
CA ASP A 220 -23.37 -48.01 55.31
C ASP A 220 -22.20 -46.97 55.29
N GLU A 221 -22.21 -45.96 54.41
CA GLU A 221 -20.98 -45.20 54.03
C GLU A 221 -20.89 -43.71 54.47
N THR A 222 -21.70 -43.26 55.43
CA THR A 222 -21.95 -41.81 55.68
C THR A 222 -20.76 -40.97 56.17
N GLU A 223 -19.75 -41.53 56.85
CA GLU A 223 -18.60 -40.74 57.36
C GLU A 223 -17.43 -40.66 56.37
N ALA A 224 -17.28 -41.67 55.51
CA ALA A 224 -16.27 -41.68 54.46
C ALA A 224 -16.61 -40.66 53.37
N GLU A 225 -17.89 -40.55 53.02
CA GLU A 225 -18.39 -39.58 52.06
C GLU A 225 -18.29 -38.13 52.56
N ARG A 226 -18.63 -37.87 53.83
CA ARG A 226 -18.40 -36.57 54.47
C ARG A 226 -16.94 -36.14 54.39
N THR A 227 -16.02 -37.07 54.64
CA THR A 227 -14.58 -36.79 54.58
C THR A 227 -14.13 -36.47 53.15
N ARG A 228 -14.66 -37.20 52.16
CA ARG A 228 -14.39 -36.96 50.74
C ARG A 228 -14.95 -35.61 50.26
N TRP A 229 -16.15 -35.23 50.71
CA TRP A 229 -16.74 -33.94 50.37
C TRP A 229 -15.96 -32.78 50.98
N ARG A 230 -15.50 -32.87 52.23
CA ARG A 230 -14.61 -31.86 52.84
C ARG A 230 -13.35 -31.62 52.00
N GLU A 231 -12.67 -32.69 51.57
CA GLU A 231 -11.47 -32.56 50.74
C GLU A 231 -11.78 -31.97 49.36
N THR A 232 -12.90 -32.36 48.76
CA THR A 232 -13.34 -31.86 47.45
C THR A 232 -13.68 -30.38 47.49
N TYR A 233 -14.42 -29.94 48.51
CA TYR A 233 -14.78 -28.53 48.70
C TYR A 233 -13.56 -27.68 49.04
N ARG A 234 -12.66 -28.17 49.90
CA ARG A 234 -11.41 -27.47 50.22
C ARG A 234 -10.52 -27.31 48.98
N GLY A 235 -10.54 -28.27 48.06
CA GLY A 235 -9.82 -28.18 46.78
C GLY A 235 -10.42 -27.17 45.80
N HIS A 236 -11.75 -27.06 45.73
CA HIS A 236 -12.45 -26.14 44.82
C HIS A 236 -12.57 -24.71 45.37
N TYR A 237 -12.61 -24.57 46.70
CA TYR A 237 -12.82 -23.31 47.40
C TYR A 237 -11.78 -23.11 48.52
N PRO A 238 -10.50 -22.85 48.18
CA PRO A 238 -9.42 -22.75 49.16
C PRO A 238 -9.52 -21.53 50.09
N ASP A 239 -10.33 -20.53 49.72
CA ASP A 239 -10.49 -19.27 50.46
C ASP A 239 -11.69 -19.26 51.44
N LEU A 240 -12.49 -20.33 51.47
CA LEU A 240 -13.63 -20.47 52.38
C LEU A 240 -13.17 -21.04 53.73
N ASP A 241 -13.80 -20.58 54.82
CA ASP A 241 -13.50 -21.07 56.16
C ASP A 241 -14.09 -22.47 56.39
N ASP A 242 -13.47 -23.21 57.32
CA ASP A 242 -13.84 -24.61 57.58
C ASP A 242 -15.26 -24.74 58.16
N GLU A 243 -15.82 -23.66 58.75
CA GLU A 243 -17.18 -23.64 59.30
C GLU A 243 -18.24 -23.62 58.19
N ILE A 244 -18.05 -22.80 57.15
CA ILE A 244 -18.93 -22.80 55.98
C ILE A 244 -18.78 -24.10 55.18
N ILE A 245 -17.56 -24.64 55.07
CA ILE A 245 -17.33 -25.93 54.40
C ILE A 245 -18.10 -27.04 55.12
N GLU A 246 -18.15 -27.06 56.45
CA GLU A 246 -18.93 -28.06 57.18
C GLU A 246 -20.43 -27.84 57.12
N GLU A 247 -20.92 -26.60 57.10
CA GLU A 247 -22.34 -26.32 56.87
C GLU A 247 -22.79 -26.83 55.48
N MET A 248 -21.92 -26.72 54.48
CA MET A 248 -22.17 -27.24 53.13
C MET A 248 -22.20 -28.78 53.12
N VAL A 249 -21.28 -29.43 53.84
CA VAL A 249 -21.23 -30.90 53.97
C VAL A 249 -22.45 -31.41 54.75
N GLU A 250 -22.90 -30.71 55.79
CA GLU A 250 -24.10 -31.08 56.56
C GLU A 250 -25.39 -30.98 55.77
N ARG A 251 -25.55 -29.95 54.91
CA ARG A 251 -26.73 -29.82 54.05
C ARG A 251 -26.83 -30.97 53.04
N MET A 252 -25.71 -31.46 52.52
CA MET A 252 -25.69 -32.58 51.58
C MET A 252 -26.03 -33.94 52.21
N VAL A 253 -25.89 -34.10 53.53
CA VAL A 253 -26.26 -35.34 54.24
C VAL A 253 -27.74 -35.34 54.66
N SER A 254 -28.39 -34.17 54.64
CA SER A 254 -29.75 -34.00 55.16
C SER A 254 -30.84 -33.93 54.08
N ASP A 255 -30.47 -33.91 52.80
CA ASP A 255 -31.33 -34.00 51.60
C ASP A 255 -31.13 -35.37 50.92
#